data_AF-A0A9E3D6G1-F1
#
_entry.id   AF-A0A9E3D6G1-F1
#
_cell.length_a   1.000
_cell.length_b   1.000
_cell.length_c   1.000
_cell.angle_alpha   90.00
_cell.angle_beta   90.00
_cell.angle_gamma   90.00
#
_symmetry.space_group_name_H-M   'P 1'
#
loop_
_entity.id
_entity.type
_entity.pdbx_description
1 polymer ?
#
loop_
_entity_poly.entity_id
_entity_poly.type
_entity_poly.pdbx_seq_one_letter_code
_entity_poly.pdbx_strand_id
1 'polypeptide(L)'
;MTGAAAPVQATLDRKLANVTVSADGATVTIAATQATGTDVLHLVDANGLTADVTIRVAFNAGTIEPQTTLTVTGNPADPDWIAQQVRDLVSRSTQALPGAVTTLGTVTAPAAPLAPGQSTQLVVPVQIAGNGQYFDRSGTTTVNVQNLALQPFAPGLLLYDDDPEHVTQDGV
;
A
#
# COMPACT_ATOMS: atom_id res chain seq x y z
N MET A 1 -4.10 42.63 2.37
CA MET A 1 -4.22 41.78 3.57
C MET A 1 -3.00 42.06 4.42
N THR A 2 -3.17 42.70 5.58
CA THR A 2 -2.09 42.87 6.56
C THR A 2 -1.92 41.57 7.34
N GLY A 3 -0.68 41.07 7.45
CA GLY A 3 -0.38 39.87 8.23
C GLY A 3 -0.54 40.10 9.74
N ALA A 4 -0.43 39.02 10.52
CA ALA A 4 -0.49 39.07 11.98
C ALA A 4 0.65 39.92 12.57
N ALA A 5 0.39 40.67 13.64
CA ALA A 5 1.41 41.44 14.33
C ALA A 5 2.15 40.60 15.38
N ALA A 6 3.48 40.60 15.34
CA ALA A 6 4.31 39.93 16.33
C ALA A 6 4.30 40.67 17.68
N PRO A 7 4.42 39.94 18.83
CA PRO A 7 4.54 38.49 18.93
C PRO A 7 3.20 37.78 18.76
N VAL A 8 3.23 36.62 18.10
CA VAL A 8 2.08 35.71 18.04
C VAL A 8 2.15 34.73 19.21
N GLN A 9 1.04 34.53 19.89
CA GLN A 9 0.86 33.51 20.91
C GLN A 9 0.08 32.34 20.32
N ALA A 10 0.42 31.13 20.74
CA ALA A 10 -0.16 29.90 20.26
C ALA A 10 -0.52 28.99 21.43
N THR A 11 -1.78 28.57 21.51
CA THR A 11 -2.26 27.62 22.52
C THR A 11 -3.09 26.52 21.88
N LEU A 12 -3.04 25.32 22.47
CA LEU A 12 -3.83 24.17 22.07
C LEU A 12 -4.80 23.79 23.20
N ASP A 13 -6.01 23.37 22.83
CA ASP A 13 -7.00 22.88 23.80
C ASP A 13 -6.54 21.58 24.47
N ARG A 14 -6.15 20.60 23.65
CA ARG A 14 -5.85 19.23 24.11
C ARG A 14 -4.37 18.90 24.15
N LYS A 15 -3.52 19.75 23.55
CA LYS A 15 -2.06 19.58 23.47
C LYS A 15 -1.68 18.27 22.76
N LEU A 16 -2.39 17.92 21.68
CA LEU A 16 -2.08 16.74 20.86
C LEU A 16 -0.80 16.91 20.03
N ALA A 17 -0.33 18.15 19.89
CA ALA A 17 0.90 18.51 19.18
C ALA A 17 1.76 19.43 20.05
N ASN A 18 3.05 19.50 19.74
CA ASN A 18 3.93 20.55 20.23
C ASN A 18 3.87 21.72 19.27
N VAL A 19 3.73 22.93 19.80
CA VAL A 19 3.67 24.16 19.00
C VAL A 19 4.78 25.09 19.44
N THR A 20 5.55 25.57 18.47
CA THR A 20 6.58 26.58 18.68
C THR A 20 6.32 27.75 17.75
N VAL A 21 6.39 28.96 18.31
CA VAL A 21 6.34 30.21 17.53
C VAL A 21 7.77 30.71 17.37
N SER A 22 8.15 31.09 16.16
CA SER A 22 9.47 31.68 15.90
C SER A 22 9.65 33.00 16.65
N ALA A 23 10.90 33.37 16.94
CA ALA A 23 11.21 34.57 17.71
C ALA A 23 10.74 35.88 17.03
N ASP A 24 10.61 35.88 15.71
CA ASP A 24 10.05 36.99 14.92
C ASP A 24 8.50 36.96 14.84
N GLY A 25 7.85 35.95 15.41
CA GLY A 25 6.39 35.78 15.37
C GLY A 25 5.81 35.43 14.00
N ALA A 26 6.65 35.20 12.99
CA ALA A 26 6.21 35.02 11.60
C ALA A 26 5.84 33.57 11.25
N THR A 27 6.39 32.59 11.99
CA THR A 27 6.23 31.17 11.70
C THR A 27 5.74 30.41 12.93
N VAL A 28 4.71 29.59 12.75
CA VAL A 28 4.24 28.63 13.74
C VAL A 28 4.60 27.23 13.26
N THR A 29 5.41 26.51 14.02
CA THR A 29 5.76 25.11 13.74
C THR A 29 4.94 24.20 14.64
N ILE A 30 4.30 23.21 14.03
CA ILE A 30 3.46 22.21 14.71
C ILE A 30 4.12 20.86 14.51
N ALA A 31 4.52 20.20 15.60
CA ALA A 31 5.09 18.86 15.60
C ALA A 31 4.12 17.90 16.28
N ALA A 32 3.64 16.89 15.55
CA ALA A 32 2.74 15.87 16.10
C ALA A 32 3.40 15.11 17.26
N THR A 33 2.60 14.75 18.27
CA THR A 33 3.00 13.80 19.32
C THR A 33 2.55 12.38 18.98
N GLN A 34 2.70 11.43 19.92
CA GLN A 34 2.14 10.08 19.78
C GLN A 34 0.62 10.03 20.01
N ALA A 35 0.01 11.10 20.53
CA ALA A 35 -1.43 11.18 20.73
C ALA A 35 -2.16 11.42 19.40
N THR A 36 -3.30 10.74 19.19
CA THR A 36 -4.15 10.93 18.01
C THR A 36 -5.45 11.64 18.38
N GLY A 37 -6.06 12.31 17.41
CA GLY A 37 -7.33 13.01 17.57
C GLY A 37 -7.36 14.34 16.82
N THR A 38 -8.33 15.18 17.21
CA THR A 38 -8.48 16.54 16.72
C THR A 38 -8.26 17.54 17.85
N ASP A 39 -7.58 18.63 17.53
CA ASP A 39 -7.25 19.74 18.43
C ASP A 39 -7.55 21.07 17.71
N VAL A 40 -7.68 22.15 18.47
CA VAL A 40 -7.79 23.51 17.92
C VAL A 40 -6.59 24.32 18.41
N LEU A 41 -5.85 24.88 17.46
CA LEU A 41 -4.80 25.84 17.71
C LEU A 41 -5.39 27.24 17.69
N HIS A 42 -5.36 27.88 18.84
CA HIS A 42 -5.71 29.28 19.02
C HIS A 42 -4.46 30.14 18.83
N LEU A 43 -4.53 31.06 17.89
CA LEU A 43 -3.51 32.07 17.65
C LEU A 43 -4.03 33.43 18.10
N VAL A 44 -3.19 34.17 18.82
CA VAL A 44 -3.47 35.56 19.23
C VAL A 44 -2.30 36.43 18.85
N ASP A 45 -2.53 37.48 18.08
CA ASP A 45 -1.49 38.43 17.70
C ASP A 45 -1.30 39.55 18.75
N ALA A 46 -0.30 40.41 18.56
CA ALA A 46 -0.02 41.51 19.48
C ALA A 46 -1.15 42.56 19.59
N ASN A 47 -2.03 42.63 18.61
CA ASN A 47 -3.19 43.52 18.60
C ASN A 47 -4.44 42.86 19.21
N GLY A 48 -4.35 41.60 19.65
CA GLY A 48 -5.47 40.82 20.18
C GLY A 48 -6.37 40.21 19.10
N LEU A 49 -5.95 40.19 17.83
CA LEU A 49 -6.67 39.48 16.78
C LEU A 49 -6.48 37.98 16.95
N THR A 50 -7.56 37.22 16.76
CA THR A 50 -7.58 35.77 16.99
C THR A 50 -7.81 34.98 15.71
N ALA A 51 -7.22 33.79 15.64
CA ALA A 51 -7.47 32.82 14.59
C ALA A 51 -7.44 31.39 15.14
N ASP A 52 -8.40 30.57 14.70
CA ASP A 52 -8.50 29.18 15.11
C ASP A 52 -8.13 28.27 13.93
N VAL A 53 -7.20 27.34 14.17
CA VAL A 53 -6.74 26.37 13.18
C VAL A 53 -7.04 24.96 13.71
N THR A 54 -7.91 24.23 13.02
CA THR A 54 -8.17 22.83 13.36
C THR A 54 -6.99 21.96 12.96
N ILE A 55 -6.48 21.17 13.91
CA ILE A 55 -5.38 20.23 13.69
C ILE A 55 -5.91 18.82 13.88
N ARG A 56 -5.49 17.92 13.00
CA ARG A 56 -5.72 16.48 13.12
C ARG A 56 -4.38 15.75 13.22
N VAL A 57 -4.26 14.89 14.23
CA VAL A 57 -3.12 13.98 14.39
C VAL A 57 -3.64 12.56 14.27
N ALA A 58 -3.15 11.81 13.29
CA ALA A 58 -3.54 10.43 13.03
C ALA A 58 -2.38 9.66 12.41
N PHE A 59 -2.43 8.33 12.50
CA PHE A 59 -1.52 7.46 11.74
C PHE A 59 -1.96 7.39 10.28
N ASN A 60 -1.02 6.98 9.41
CA ASN A 60 -1.36 6.59 8.04
C ASN A 60 -2.22 5.32 8.06
N ALA A 61 -3.13 5.20 7.10
CA ALA A 61 -4.10 4.09 7.01
C ALA A 61 -3.45 2.72 6.78
N GLY A 62 -2.17 2.67 6.44
CA GLY A 62 -1.45 1.42 6.24
C GLY A 62 -0.07 1.59 5.61
N THR A 63 0.50 0.47 5.20
CA THR A 63 1.76 0.39 4.45
C THR A 63 1.55 -0.11 3.02
N ILE A 64 2.21 0.58 2.09
CA ILE A 64 2.30 0.21 0.67
C ILE A 64 3.76 -0.13 0.42
N GLU A 65 4.01 -1.36 0.00
CA GLU A 65 5.34 -1.85 -0.38
C GLU A 65 5.71 -1.24 -1.74
N PRO A 66 6.76 -0.42 -1.86
CA PRO A 66 7.10 0.23 -3.13
C PRO A 66 7.59 -0.76 -4.19
N GLN A 67 8.19 -1.89 -3.78
CA GLN A 67 8.77 -2.84 -4.72
C GLN A 67 8.65 -4.29 -4.22
N THR A 68 8.30 -5.21 -5.12
CA THR A 68 8.29 -6.65 -4.84
C THR A 68 8.67 -7.46 -6.08
N THR A 69 8.87 -8.77 -5.90
CA THR A 69 9.26 -9.69 -6.96
C THR A 69 8.28 -10.85 -7.01
N LEU A 70 7.80 -11.18 -8.21
CA LEU A 70 6.98 -12.35 -8.48
C LEU A 70 7.80 -13.33 -9.33
N THR A 71 8.03 -14.53 -8.81
CA THR A 71 8.69 -15.61 -9.57
C THR A 71 7.65 -16.59 -10.07
N VAL A 72 7.67 -16.88 -11.38
CA VAL A 72 6.75 -17.79 -12.06
C VAL A 72 7.53 -18.79 -12.91
N THR A 73 6.89 -19.89 -13.28
CA THR A 73 7.49 -20.93 -14.13
C THR A 73 6.49 -21.33 -15.21
N GLY A 74 6.43 -20.56 -16.30
CA GLY A 74 5.56 -20.81 -17.45
C GLY A 74 6.34 -20.97 -18.75
N ASN A 75 5.79 -21.66 -19.74
CA ASN A 75 6.45 -21.86 -21.03
C ASN A 75 5.49 -21.66 -22.23
N PRO A 76 5.32 -20.42 -22.73
CA PRO A 76 5.60 -19.14 -22.05
C PRO A 76 4.54 -18.85 -20.96
N ALA A 77 4.82 -17.90 -20.07
CA ALA A 77 3.85 -17.47 -19.06
C ALA A 77 2.80 -16.52 -19.69
N ASP A 78 1.52 -16.84 -19.45
CA ASP A 78 0.39 -16.10 -20.00
C ASP A 78 0.27 -14.67 -19.41
N PRO A 79 0.08 -13.62 -20.24
CA PRO A 79 0.03 -12.23 -19.77
C PRO A 79 -1.11 -11.91 -18.79
N ASP A 80 -2.31 -12.42 -19.04
CA ASP A 80 -3.48 -12.13 -18.20
C ASP A 80 -3.35 -12.85 -16.86
N TRP A 81 -2.84 -14.07 -16.88
CA TRP A 81 -2.46 -14.79 -15.68
C TRP A 81 -1.39 -14.04 -14.87
N ILE A 82 -0.34 -13.51 -15.51
CA ILE A 82 0.68 -12.68 -14.84
C ILE A 82 0.03 -11.46 -14.19
N ALA A 83 -0.84 -10.73 -14.90
CA ALA A 83 -1.51 -9.55 -14.36
C ALA A 83 -2.35 -9.88 -13.12
N GLN A 84 -3.05 -11.02 -13.14
CA GLN A 84 -3.82 -11.50 -11.99
C GLN A 84 -2.92 -11.88 -10.81
N GLN A 85 -1.83 -12.61 -11.04
CA GLN A 85 -0.88 -12.96 -9.98
C GLN A 85 -0.19 -11.74 -9.37
N VAL A 86 0.13 -10.73 -10.19
CA VAL A 86 0.67 -9.45 -9.74
C VAL A 86 -0.34 -8.72 -8.85
N ARG A 87 -1.62 -8.65 -9.26
CA ARG A 87 -2.68 -8.07 -8.43
C ARG A 87 -2.80 -8.78 -7.09
N ASP A 88 -2.82 -10.11 -7.10
CA ASP A 88 -2.97 -10.91 -5.89
C ASP A 88 -1.76 -10.77 -4.95
N LEU A 89 -0.54 -10.69 -5.51
CA LEU A 89 0.67 -10.42 -4.73
C LEU A 89 0.60 -9.05 -4.04
N VAL A 90 0.26 -7.99 -4.79
CA VAL A 90 0.16 -6.63 -4.25
C VAL A 90 -0.95 -6.52 -3.20
N SER A 91 -2.07 -7.23 -3.40
CA SER A 91 -3.15 -7.29 -2.40
C SER A 91 -2.68 -7.90 -1.08
N ARG A 92 -1.80 -8.91 -1.12
CA ARG A 92 -1.25 -9.56 0.09
C ARG A 92 -0.10 -8.79 0.73
N SER A 93 0.68 -8.04 -0.06
CA SER A 93 1.80 -7.25 0.46
C SER A 93 1.36 -5.93 1.08
N THR A 94 0.20 -5.40 0.67
CA THR A 94 -0.37 -4.17 1.24
C THR A 94 -0.98 -4.43 2.60
N GLN A 95 -0.56 -3.69 3.63
CA GLN A 95 -1.07 -3.84 5.00
C GLN A 95 -1.91 -2.63 5.39
N ALA A 96 -3.22 -2.78 5.35
CA ALA A 96 -4.15 -1.78 5.88
C ALA A 96 -4.34 -1.96 7.40
N LEU A 97 -4.47 -0.85 8.12
CA LEU A 97 -4.88 -0.88 9.52
C LEU A 97 -6.37 -1.24 9.65
N PRO A 98 -6.81 -1.79 10.81
CA PRO A 98 -8.21 -2.13 11.01
C PRO A 98 -9.17 -0.95 10.75
N GLY A 99 -10.18 -1.15 9.90
CA GLY A 99 -11.14 -0.11 9.51
C GLY A 99 -10.74 0.73 8.29
N ALA A 100 -9.51 0.59 7.81
CA ALA A 100 -9.11 1.13 6.52
C ALA A 100 -9.48 0.19 5.36
N VAL A 101 -9.62 0.75 4.16
CA VAL A 101 -10.02 0.02 2.95
C VAL A 101 -8.95 0.16 1.87
N THR A 102 -8.41 -0.96 1.39
CA THR A 102 -7.45 -0.99 0.27
C THR A 102 -8.19 -1.11 -1.06
N THR A 103 -7.82 -0.28 -2.02
CA THR A 103 -8.24 -0.37 -3.42
C THR A 103 -7.00 -0.47 -4.30
N LEU A 104 -6.97 -1.46 -5.18
CA LEU A 104 -5.93 -1.61 -6.18
C LEU A 104 -6.38 -1.03 -7.52
N GLY A 105 -5.48 -0.32 -8.20
CA GLY A 105 -5.69 0.14 -9.56
C GLY A 105 -5.65 -1.00 -10.57
N THR A 106 -5.91 -0.65 -11.83
CA THR A 106 -5.77 -1.59 -12.94
C THR A 106 -4.31 -2.02 -13.09
N VAL A 107 -4.12 -3.32 -13.32
CA VAL A 107 -2.82 -3.90 -13.67
C VAL A 107 -2.82 -4.14 -15.17
N THR A 108 -1.93 -3.47 -15.90
CA THR A 108 -1.80 -3.66 -17.35
C THR A 108 -1.01 -4.94 -17.62
N ALA A 109 -1.62 -5.90 -18.30
CA ALA A 109 -0.96 -7.13 -18.69
C ALA A 109 0.23 -6.85 -19.66
N PRO A 110 1.28 -7.69 -19.64
CA PRO A 110 2.34 -7.62 -20.64
C PRO A 110 1.78 -7.73 -22.07
N ALA A 111 2.37 -7.03 -23.03
CA ALA A 111 1.91 -7.07 -24.43
C ALA A 111 2.14 -8.42 -25.12
N ALA A 112 3.03 -9.26 -24.57
CA ALA A 112 3.36 -10.57 -25.10
C ALA A 112 3.59 -11.56 -23.95
N PRO A 113 3.38 -12.88 -24.18
CA PRO A 113 3.74 -13.91 -23.22
C PRO A 113 5.21 -13.84 -22.81
N LEU A 114 5.49 -14.08 -21.54
CA LEU A 114 6.85 -13.99 -21.01
C LEU A 114 7.57 -15.33 -21.21
N ALA A 115 8.62 -15.37 -22.01
CA ALA A 115 9.36 -16.62 -22.26
C ALA A 115 10.18 -17.07 -21.02
N PRO A 116 10.52 -18.36 -20.90
CA PRO A 116 11.42 -18.83 -19.83
C PRO A 116 12.74 -18.07 -19.83
N GLY A 117 13.20 -17.66 -18.65
CA GLY A 117 14.42 -16.85 -18.44
C GLY A 117 14.23 -15.34 -18.61
N GLN A 118 13.04 -14.88 -19.01
CA GLN A 118 12.77 -13.44 -19.16
C GLN A 118 12.16 -12.81 -17.91
N SER A 119 12.26 -11.49 -17.85
CA SER A 119 11.64 -10.66 -16.82
C SER A 119 10.90 -9.46 -17.42
N THR A 120 9.94 -8.95 -16.66
CA THR A 120 9.21 -7.73 -16.98
C THR A 120 8.85 -6.99 -15.69
N GLN A 121 8.42 -5.75 -15.81
CA GLN A 121 8.01 -4.92 -14.68
C GLN A 121 6.58 -4.43 -14.87
N LEU A 122 5.76 -4.60 -13.83
CA LEU A 122 4.39 -4.10 -13.80
C LEU A 122 4.25 -3.11 -12.64
N VAL A 123 3.45 -2.06 -12.86
CA VAL A 123 3.17 -1.04 -11.85
C VAL A 123 1.71 -1.15 -11.44
N VAL A 124 1.47 -1.21 -10.13
CA VAL A 124 0.13 -1.30 -9.56
C VAL A 124 -0.13 -0.08 -8.67
N PRO A 125 -1.05 0.82 -9.05
CA PRO A 125 -1.50 1.88 -8.16
C PRO A 125 -2.22 1.28 -6.95
N VAL A 126 -1.96 1.82 -5.76
CA VAL A 126 -2.57 1.38 -4.51
C VAL A 126 -3.10 2.58 -3.74
N GLN A 127 -4.35 2.48 -3.28
CA GLN A 127 -4.97 3.44 -2.40
C GLN A 127 -5.42 2.74 -1.12
N ILE A 128 -5.11 3.31 0.04
CA ILE A 128 -5.63 2.89 1.33
C ILE A 128 -6.44 4.06 1.91
N ALA A 129 -7.76 3.92 1.94
CA ALA A 129 -8.67 4.88 2.55
C ALA A 129 -8.72 4.67 4.06
N GLY A 130 -8.38 5.70 4.82
CA GLY A 130 -8.38 5.71 6.28
C GLY A 130 -9.75 6.01 6.91
N ASN A 131 -10.77 6.32 6.10
CA ASN A 131 -12.17 6.51 6.50
C ASN A 131 -12.35 7.49 7.67
N GLY A 132 -11.55 8.56 7.71
CA GLY A 132 -11.60 9.57 8.78
C GLY A 132 -10.95 9.15 10.10
N GLN A 133 -10.62 7.87 10.28
CA GLN A 133 -9.85 7.39 11.43
C GLN A 133 -8.34 7.57 11.20
N TYR A 134 -7.88 7.26 9.99
CA TYR A 134 -6.48 7.38 9.57
C TYR A 134 -6.30 8.39 8.44
N PHE A 135 -5.05 8.77 8.15
CA PHE A 135 -4.73 9.50 6.93
C PHE A 135 -4.71 8.56 5.74
N ASP A 136 -5.40 8.96 4.67
CA ASP A 136 -5.40 8.22 3.41
C ASP A 136 -3.98 8.12 2.88
N ARG A 137 -3.66 6.97 2.29
CA ARG A 137 -2.36 6.72 1.68
C ARG A 137 -2.53 6.31 0.23
N SER A 138 -1.88 7.03 -0.66
CA SER A 138 -1.74 6.68 -2.07
C SER A 138 -0.30 6.29 -2.37
N GLY A 139 -0.11 5.41 -3.36
CA GLY A 139 1.21 5.01 -3.81
C GLY A 139 1.16 4.06 -4.99
N THR A 140 2.33 3.57 -5.39
CA THR A 140 2.48 2.57 -6.44
C THR A 140 3.39 1.45 -5.95
N THR A 141 3.03 0.21 -6.26
CA THR A 141 3.90 -0.95 -6.08
C THR A 141 4.44 -1.38 -7.44
N THR A 142 5.76 -1.45 -7.55
CA THR A 142 6.45 -1.95 -8.73
C THR A 142 6.77 -3.43 -8.53
N VAL A 143 6.26 -4.29 -9.41
CA VAL A 143 6.47 -5.73 -9.35
C VAL A 143 7.43 -6.16 -10.45
N ASN A 144 8.57 -6.72 -10.05
CA ASN A 144 9.49 -7.38 -10.98
C ASN A 144 9.03 -8.82 -11.16
N VAL A 145 8.53 -9.15 -12.35
CA VAL A 145 8.11 -10.52 -12.69
C VAL A 145 9.27 -11.24 -13.35
N GLN A 146 9.60 -12.43 -12.84
CA GLN A 146 10.67 -13.27 -13.37
C GLN A 146 10.07 -14.62 -13.75
N ASN A 147 10.12 -14.96 -15.03
CA ASN A 147 9.78 -16.31 -15.48
C ASN A 147 11.03 -17.18 -15.44
N LEU A 148 11.18 -17.97 -14.39
CA LEU A 148 12.34 -18.82 -14.18
C LEU A 148 12.37 -19.96 -15.20
N ALA A 149 13.49 -20.12 -15.90
CA ALA A 149 13.71 -21.27 -16.77
C ALA A 149 13.96 -22.53 -15.93
N LEU A 150 12.98 -23.45 -15.93
CA LEU A 150 13.16 -24.77 -15.35
C LEU A 150 13.85 -25.69 -16.36
N GLN A 151 14.79 -26.51 -15.89
CA GLN A 151 15.33 -27.57 -16.73
C GLN A 151 14.21 -28.57 -17.08
N PRO A 152 14.09 -28.98 -18.36
CA PRO A 152 13.18 -30.04 -18.72
C PRO A 152 13.49 -31.29 -17.91
N PHE A 153 12.51 -31.77 -17.14
CA PHE A 153 12.61 -33.07 -16.51
C PHE A 153 12.21 -34.12 -17.55
N ALA A 154 13.14 -35.02 -17.88
CA ALA A 154 12.82 -36.23 -18.64
C ALA A 154 12.48 -37.33 -17.62
N PRO A 155 11.20 -37.71 -17.41
CA PRO A 155 10.87 -38.81 -16.53
C PRO A 155 11.53 -40.08 -17.04
N GLY A 156 12.39 -40.68 -16.21
CA GLY A 156 12.94 -42.00 -16.48
C GLY A 156 11.85 -43.04 -16.27
N LEU A 157 11.10 -43.35 -17.32
CA LEU A 157 10.04 -44.37 -17.35
C LEU A 157 8.85 -44.07 -16.42
N LEU A 158 7.73 -43.61 -16.99
CA LEU A 158 6.43 -43.71 -16.34
C LEU A 158 6.00 -45.17 -16.40
N LEU A 159 6.13 -45.90 -15.28
CA LEU A 159 5.47 -47.19 -15.13
C LEU A 159 3.98 -46.91 -15.04
N TYR A 160 3.29 -47.06 -16.18
CA TYR A 160 1.84 -47.06 -16.24
C TYR A 160 1.40 -48.49 -15.92
N ASP A 161 0.98 -48.71 -14.67
CA ASP A 161 0.36 -49.97 -14.26
C ASP A 161 -1.11 -49.94 -14.73
N ASP A 162 -1.32 -50.32 -15.98
CA ASP A 162 -2.64 -50.46 -16.60
C ASP A 162 -3.14 -51.89 -16.41
N ASP A 163 -3.12 -52.39 -15.18
CA ASP A 163 -3.81 -53.63 -14.81
C ASP A 163 -5.17 -53.25 -14.21
N PRO A 164 -6.21 -53.00 -15.05
CA PRO A 164 -7.55 -52.77 -14.53
C PRO A 164 -7.99 -54.02 -13.76
N GLU A 165 -8.34 -53.85 -12.48
CA GLU A 165 -8.98 -54.92 -11.70
C GLU A 165 -10.19 -55.46 -12.48
N HIS A 166 -10.09 -56.69 -12.96
CA HIS A 166 -11.23 -57.39 -13.52
C HIS A 166 -12.13 -57.89 -12.37
N VAL A 167 -13.24 -57.20 -12.12
CA VAL A 167 -14.32 -57.75 -11.28
C VAL A 167 -14.96 -58.91 -12.03
N THR A 168 -14.59 -60.14 -11.67
CA THR A 168 -15.10 -61.38 -12.30
C THR A 168 -16.29 -61.98 -11.57
N GLN A 169 -16.78 -61.33 -10.51
CA GLN A 169 -17.90 -61.82 -9.72
C GLN A 169 -19.00 -60.77 -9.66
N ASP A 170 -20.10 -61.04 -10.38
CA ASP A 170 -21.37 -60.40 -10.07
C ASP A 170 -21.73 -60.76 -8.63
N GLY A 171 -22.01 -59.73 -7.83
CA GLY A 171 -22.44 -59.90 -6.44
C GLY A 171 -23.61 -60.89 -6.35
N VAL A 172 -23.45 -61.90 -5.50
CA VAL A 172 -24.51 -62.81 -5.06
C VAL A 172 -25.04 -62.33 -3.72
#